data_AF-A0A5D2PM32-F1
#
_entry.id   AF-A0A5D2PM32-F1
#
_cell.length_a   1.000
_cell.length_b   1.000
_cell.length_c   1.000
_cell.angle_alpha   90.00
_cell.angle_beta   90.00
_cell.angle_gamma   90.00
#
_symmetry.space_group_name_H-M   'P 1'
#
loop_
_entity.id
_entity.type
_entity.pdbx_description
1 polymer ?
#
loop_
_entity_poly.entity_id
_entity_poly.type
_entity_poly.pdbx_seq_one_letter_code
_entity_poly.pdbx_strand_id
1 'polypeptide(L)'
;MLPVLSEKLRFLNKACMIKNPQEDLTSNGTASNPWSLCTIDQVEDLKALIGVMPLCFAGIMLSITVNQGQFMVIQAGTMDRHVTSNFEIPAGSFSMFMMNTMAVWITF
;
A
#
# COMPACT_ATOMS: atom_id res chain seq x y z
N MET A 1 19.94 -27.14 -11.98
CA MET A 1 20.36 -26.04 -11.08
C MET A 1 19.32 -26.02 -9.96
N LEU A 2 19.65 -26.48 -8.75
CA LEU A 2 18.69 -26.47 -7.64
C LEU A 2 18.40 -25.01 -7.27
N PRO A 3 17.14 -24.56 -7.26
CA PRO A 3 16.82 -23.19 -6.87
C PRO A 3 17.22 -23.00 -5.40
N VAL A 4 18.16 -22.07 -5.17
CA VAL A 4 18.63 -21.72 -3.84
C VAL A 4 17.61 -20.80 -3.21
N LEU A 5 16.95 -21.28 -2.17
CA LEU A 5 15.88 -20.56 -1.49
C LEU A 5 16.43 -19.31 -0.77
N SER A 6 15.87 -18.14 -1.08
CA SER A 6 16.29 -16.89 -0.43
C SER A 6 16.06 -16.90 1.10
N GLU A 7 17.06 -16.43 1.87
CA GLU A 7 17.02 -16.28 3.34
C GLU A 7 16.15 -15.09 3.80
N LYS A 8 15.83 -14.15 2.90
CA LYS A 8 14.85 -13.08 3.22
C LYS A 8 13.46 -13.69 3.36
N LEU A 9 12.74 -13.31 4.43
CA LEU A 9 11.42 -13.85 4.78
C LEU A 9 11.44 -15.40 4.92
N ARG A 10 12.46 -15.93 5.61
CA ARG A 10 12.69 -17.39 5.83
C ARG A 10 11.49 -18.14 6.40
N PHE A 11 10.53 -17.46 7.04
CA PHE A 11 9.30 -18.12 7.51
C PHE A 11 8.43 -18.65 6.35
N LEU A 12 8.44 -18.00 5.18
CA LEU A 12 7.71 -18.45 3.99
C LEU A 12 8.30 -19.74 3.41
N ASN A 13 9.59 -20.02 3.67
CA ASN A 13 10.26 -21.25 3.24
C ASN A 13 9.63 -22.50 3.86
N LYS A 14 8.92 -22.37 5.00
CA LYS A 14 8.20 -23.48 5.61
C LYS A 14 7.08 -24.03 4.73
N ALA A 15 6.54 -23.23 3.81
CA ALA A 15 5.50 -23.67 2.87
C ALA A 15 6.03 -24.64 1.80
N CYS A 16 7.34 -24.68 1.56
CA CYS A 16 7.98 -25.60 0.62
C CYS A 16 8.55 -26.87 1.28
N MET A 17 8.35 -27.04 2.59
CA MET A 17 8.99 -28.12 3.35
C MET A 17 8.15 -29.40 3.30
N ILE A 18 8.67 -30.44 2.65
CA ILE A 18 8.04 -31.76 2.58
C ILE A 18 8.18 -32.44 3.95
N LYS A 19 7.06 -32.84 4.56
CA LYS A 19 7.06 -33.57 5.84
C LYS A 19 6.88 -35.07 5.62
N ASN A 20 5.98 -35.46 4.72
CA ASN A 20 5.67 -36.84 4.38
C ASN A 20 5.69 -37.00 2.84
N PRO A 21 6.76 -37.56 2.25
CA PRO A 21 6.88 -37.71 0.80
C PRO A 21 5.76 -38.52 0.12
N GLN A 22 5.07 -39.38 0.87
CA GLN A 22 3.98 -40.24 0.37
C GLN A 22 2.61 -39.53 0.34
N GLU A 23 2.39 -38.53 1.19
CA GLU A 23 1.14 -37.76 1.26
C GLU A 23 1.26 -36.39 0.57
N ASP A 24 2.42 -35.76 0.70
CA ASP A 24 2.68 -34.40 0.22
C ASP A 24 3.02 -34.36 -1.27
N LEU A 25 3.46 -35.48 -1.86
CA LEU A 25 3.82 -35.58 -3.27
C LEU A 25 2.94 -36.61 -3.99
N THR A 26 2.50 -36.24 -5.18
CA THR A 26 1.88 -37.17 -6.13
C THR A 26 2.92 -38.15 -6.68
N SER A 27 2.47 -39.25 -7.29
CA SER A 27 3.34 -40.24 -7.97
C SER A 27 4.30 -39.61 -9.01
N ASN A 28 3.98 -38.41 -9.50
CA ASN A 28 4.79 -37.64 -10.45
C ASN A 28 5.79 -36.67 -9.79
N GLY A 29 5.90 -36.64 -8.46
CA GLY A 29 6.82 -35.75 -7.73
C GLY A 29 6.33 -34.31 -7.54
N THR A 30 5.08 -34.01 -7.92
CA THR A 30 4.45 -32.69 -7.74
C THR A 30 3.67 -32.63 -6.43
N ALA A 31 3.55 -31.45 -5.82
CA ALA A 31 2.72 -31.18 -4.65
C ALA A 31 1.31 -31.79 -4.80
N SER A 32 0.95 -32.68 -3.86
CA SER A 32 -0.37 -33.34 -3.78
C SER A 32 -1.47 -32.34 -3.41
N ASN A 33 -1.16 -31.39 -2.53
CA ASN A 33 -2.05 -30.27 -2.20
C ASN A 33 -1.27 -28.94 -2.23
N PRO A 34 -1.57 -28.03 -3.17
CA PRO A 34 -0.87 -26.76 -3.31
C PRO A 34 -1.07 -25.80 -2.13
N TRP A 35 -2.09 -26.04 -1.28
CA TRP A 35 -2.31 -25.27 -0.04
C TRP A 35 -1.49 -25.80 1.15
N SER A 36 -1.03 -27.05 1.06
CA SER A 36 -0.18 -27.70 2.08
C SER A 36 1.31 -27.63 1.70
N LEU A 37 1.60 -27.69 0.40
CA LEU A 37 2.95 -27.68 -0.16
C LEU A 37 3.01 -26.70 -1.36
N CYS A 38 3.64 -25.55 -1.18
CA CYS A 38 3.89 -24.58 -2.24
C CYS A 38 5.20 -24.89 -2.97
N THR A 39 5.26 -24.65 -4.28
CA THR A 39 6.51 -24.75 -5.04
C THR A 39 7.46 -23.63 -4.67
N ILE A 40 8.76 -23.88 -4.79
CA ILE A 40 9.83 -22.89 -4.51
C ILE A 40 9.60 -21.60 -5.29
N ASP A 41 9.28 -21.70 -6.59
CA ASP A 41 9.02 -20.55 -7.45
C ASP A 41 7.86 -19.68 -6.94
N GLN A 42 6.76 -20.30 -6.49
CA GLN A 42 5.62 -19.57 -5.93
C GLN A 42 5.97 -18.80 -4.66
N VAL A 43 6.85 -19.36 -3.82
CA VAL A 43 7.30 -18.70 -2.60
C VAL A 43 8.25 -17.55 -2.91
N GLU A 44 9.11 -17.69 -3.93
CA GLU A 44 10.01 -16.60 -4.35
C GLU A 44 9.25 -15.45 -5.02
N ASP A 45 8.27 -15.74 -5.87
CA ASP A 45 7.39 -14.73 -6.47
C ASP A 45 6.61 -13.96 -5.40
N LEU A 46 6.07 -14.66 -4.39
CA LEU A 46 5.39 -14.01 -3.27
C LEU A 46 6.33 -13.11 -2.47
N LYS A 47 7.57 -13.55 -2.20
CA LYS A 47 8.57 -12.71 -1.52
C LYS A 47 8.90 -11.45 -2.32
N ALA A 48 9.04 -11.58 -3.64
CA ALA A 48 9.28 -10.44 -4.52
C ALA A 48 8.09 -9.47 -4.45
N LEU A 49 6.86 -9.97 -4.50
CA LEU A 49 5.65 -9.16 -4.38
C LEU A 49 5.58 -8.42 -3.03
N ILE A 50 5.88 -9.10 -1.92
CA ILE A 50 5.94 -8.50 -0.59
C ILE A 50 7.01 -7.40 -0.53
N GLY A 51 8.13 -7.57 -1.23
CA GLY A 51 9.17 -6.54 -1.35
C GLY A 51 8.72 -5.30 -2.11
N VAL A 52 7.82 -5.44 -3.09
CA VAL A 52 7.26 -4.34 -3.90
C VAL A 52 6.05 -3.68 -3.23
N MET A 53 5.38 -4.38 -2.31
CA MET A 53 4.20 -3.91 -1.58
C MET A 53 4.37 -2.52 -0.91
N PRO A 54 5.50 -2.20 -0.23
CA PRO A 54 5.68 -0.88 0.37
C PRO A 54 5.67 0.26 -0.63
N LEU A 55 6.23 0.05 -1.83
CA LEU A 55 6.25 1.04 -2.91
C LEU A 55 4.83 1.27 -3.44
N CYS A 56 4.09 0.20 -3.71
CA CYS A 56 2.69 0.30 -4.14
C CYS A 56 1.84 1.02 -3.09
N PHE A 57 2.04 0.70 -1.81
CA PHE A 57 1.31 1.33 -0.72
C PHE A 57 1.63 2.83 -0.59
N ALA A 58 2.91 3.21 -0.71
CA ALA A 58 3.31 4.62 -0.75
C ALA A 58 2.65 5.37 -1.93
N GLY A 59 2.58 4.75 -3.11
CA GLY A 59 1.89 5.32 -4.27
C GLY A 59 0.38 5.53 -4.02
N ILE A 60 -0.28 4.57 -3.37
CA ILE A 60 -1.69 4.69 -2.98
C ILE A 60 -1.89 5.83 -1.98
N MET A 61 -1.06 5.90 -0.93
CA MET A 61 -1.13 6.97 0.07
C MET A 61 -0.93 8.35 -0.56
N LEU A 62 0.05 8.50 -1.44
CA LEU A 62 0.27 9.75 -2.19
C LEU A 62 -0.96 10.13 -3.03
N SER A 63 -1.54 9.15 -3.73
CA SER A 63 -2.74 9.37 -4.55
C SER A 63 -3.92 9.85 -3.70
N ILE A 64 -4.11 9.28 -2.50
CA ILE A 64 -5.15 9.70 -1.55
C ILE A 64 -4.90 11.14 -1.13
N THR A 65 -3.68 11.50 -0.72
CA THR A 65 -3.34 12.87 -0.30
C THR A 65 -3.57 13.91 -1.39
N VAL A 66 -3.27 13.60 -2.65
CA VAL A 66 -3.57 14.50 -3.77
C VAL A 66 -5.09 14.69 -3.93
N ASN A 67 -5.88 13.63 -3.77
CA ASN A 67 -7.34 13.71 -3.85
C ASN A 67 -7.99 14.46 -2.66
N GLN A 68 -7.36 14.50 -1.49
CA GLN A 68 -7.86 15.25 -0.33
C GLN A 68 -8.01 16.76 -0.61
N GLY A 69 -7.32 17.31 -1.62
CA GLY A 69 -7.50 18.70 -2.04
C GLY A 69 -8.95 19.03 -2.45
N GLN A 70 -9.67 18.07 -3.04
CA GLN A 70 -11.09 18.27 -3.41
C GLN A 70 -12.00 18.25 -2.19
N PHE A 71 -11.70 17.40 -1.20
CA PHE A 71 -12.46 17.33 0.05
C PHE A 71 -12.44 18.66 0.80
N MET A 72 -11.29 19.33 0.86
CA MET A 72 -11.16 20.66 1.47
C MET A 72 -12.08 21.70 0.82
N VAL A 73 -12.21 21.68 -0.51
CA VAL A 73 -13.08 22.61 -1.24
C VAL A 73 -14.56 22.32 -0.93
N ILE A 74 -14.96 21.05 -0.87
CA ILE A 74 -16.33 20.67 -0.52
C ILE A 74 -16.64 21.02 0.94
N GLN A 75 -15.71 20.77 1.87
CA GLN A 75 -15.86 21.11 3.27
C GLN A 75 -16.00 22.63 3.46
N ALA A 76 -15.18 23.42 2.77
CA ALA A 76 -15.33 24.87 2.73
C ALA A 76 -16.69 25.28 2.14
N GLY A 77 -17.17 24.58 1.12
CA GLY A 77 -18.51 24.79 0.55
C GLY A 77 -19.66 24.59 1.54
N THR A 78 -19.52 23.66 2.49
CA THR A 78 -20.51 23.39 3.54
C THR A 78 -20.40 24.29 4.77
N MET A 79 -19.28 25.00 4.94
CA MET A 79 -19.08 25.96 6.03
C MET A 79 -19.70 27.31 5.69
N ASP A 80 -20.20 28.02 6.70
CA ASP A 80 -20.60 29.42 6.51
C ASP A 80 -19.36 30.28 6.28
N ARG A 81 -19.27 30.83 5.07
CA ARG A 81 -18.12 31.61 4.58
C ARG A 81 -18.40 33.12 4.58
N HIS A 82 -19.49 33.57 5.21
CA HIS A 82 -19.79 34.99 5.35
C HIS A 82 -18.90 35.65 6.41
N VAL A 83 -18.02 36.55 5.95
CA VAL A 83 -17.20 37.40 6.84
C VAL A 83 -17.95 38.70 7.18
N THR A 84 -18.87 39.11 6.31
CA THR A 84 -19.76 40.26 6.52
C THR A 84 -21.11 39.98 5.84
N SER A 85 -22.18 40.69 6.20
CA SER A 85 -23.52 40.54 5.61
C SER A 85 -23.56 40.65 4.07
N ASN A 86 -22.52 41.18 3.42
CA ASN A 86 -22.43 41.34 1.97
C ASN A 86 -21.20 40.66 1.35
N PHE A 87 -20.40 39.91 2.13
CA PHE A 87 -19.13 39.35 1.64
C PHE A 87 -18.97 37.89 2.07
N GLU A 88 -19.04 37.00 1.08
CA GLU A 88 -18.77 35.57 1.20
C GLU A 88 -17.43 35.22 0.54
N ILE A 89 -16.56 34.51 1.26
CA ILE A 89 -15.29 34.04 0.69
C ILE A 89 -15.56 32.79 -0.17
N PRO A 90 -15.14 32.74 -1.44
CA PRO A 90 -15.34 31.55 -2.27
C PRO A 90 -14.54 30.35 -1.73
N ALA A 91 -15.17 29.17 -1.68
CA ALA A 91 -14.59 27.95 -1.10
C ALA A 91 -13.20 27.58 -1.67
N GLY A 92 -12.94 27.86 -2.95
CA GLY A 92 -11.64 27.63 -3.58
C GLY A 92 -10.48 28.48 -3.01
N SER A 93 -10.79 29.58 -2.31
CA SER A 93 -9.77 30.49 -1.74
C SER A 93 -9.13 29.94 -0.47
N PHE A 94 -9.72 28.91 0.15
CA PHE A 94 -9.17 28.28 1.37
C PHE A 94 -7.79 27.64 1.16
N SER A 95 -7.46 27.26 -0.08
CA SER A 95 -6.12 26.75 -0.43
C SER A 95 -5.01 27.77 -0.13
N MET A 96 -5.30 29.08 -0.25
CA MET A 96 -4.32 30.13 0.07
C MET A 96 -3.99 30.18 1.56
N PHE A 97 -4.94 29.89 2.45
CA PHE A 97 -4.68 29.88 3.89
C PHE A 97 -3.67 28.79 4.26
N MET A 98 -3.80 27.60 3.66
CA MET A 98 -2.84 26.50 3.81
C MET A 98 -1.45 26.90 3.32
N MET A 99 -1.36 27.55 2.15
CA MET A 99 -0.09 27.98 1.56
C MET A 99 0.63 29.02 2.44
N ASN A 100 -0.11 29.99 2.98
CA ASN A 100 0.44 30.98 3.91
C ASN A 100 0.88 30.34 5.23
N THR A 101 0.11 29.38 5.76
CA THR A 101 0.46 28.68 7.01
C THR A 101 1.74 27.87 6.86
N MET A 102 1.91 27.14 5.75
CA MET A 102 3.14 26.41 5.48
C MET A 102 4.34 27.35 5.29
N ALA A 103 4.16 28.49 4.61
CA ALA A 103 5.22 29.47 4.44
C ALA A 103 5.67 30.06 5.78
N VAL A 104 4.74 30.40 6.67
CA VAL A 104 5.05 30.88 8.02
C VAL A 104 5.76 29.80 8.83
N TRP A 105 5.30 28.54 8.76
CA TRP A 105 5.94 27.42 9.46
C TRP A 105 7.36 27.14 9.00
N ILE A 106 7.64 27.22 7.70
CA ILE A 106 9.00 27.00 7.15
C ILE A 106 9.96 28.13 7.55
N THR A 107 9.42 29.33 7.79
CA THR A 107 10.22 30.51 8.13
C THR A 107 10.56 30.59 9.63
N PHE A 108 9.81 29.89 10.48
CA PHE A 108 10.01 29.83 11.94
C PHE A 108 10.71 28.52 12.35
#